data_AF-A0A1T5FMB9-F1
#
_entry.id   AF-A0A1T5FMB9-F1
#
_cell.length_a   1.000
_cell.length_b   1.000
_cell.length_c   1.000
_cell.angle_alpha   90.00
_cell.angle_beta   90.00
_cell.angle_gamma   90.00
#
_symmetry.space_group_name_H-M   'P 1'
#
loop_
_entity.id
_entity.type
_entity.pdbx_description
1 polymer ?
#
loop_
_entity_poly.entity_id
_entity_poly.type
_entity_poly.pdbx_seq_one_letter_code
_entity_poly.pdbx_strand_id
1 'polypeptide(L)'
;MKAGFDWSKVSDHSLAQMAAEFTAAQIASKLGCSRNAVIGRCARRGISLSSYIVPRVEPIQRAANRRAAARQSYAAKRGKLAAAEPIEIVDTRPPLPYDPHNVTIMDLRDGLCRWPLWSKATPYSEKRYCGSETAPGKVFCDHCSTLAYEPRRTDSLDRKTRSFIFKRAA
;
A
#
# COMPACT_ATOMS: atom_id res chain seq x y z
N MET A 1 -9.31 -28.07 -0.99
CA MET A 1 -8.41 -27.15 -1.71
C MET A 1 -8.85 -27.14 -3.17
N LYS A 2 -9.36 -26.02 -3.72
CA LYS A 2 -9.74 -25.98 -5.14
C LYS A 2 -8.45 -25.95 -5.96
N ALA A 3 -8.25 -26.96 -6.81
CA ALA A 3 -7.11 -27.03 -7.72
C ALA A 3 -6.99 -25.71 -8.50
N GLY A 4 -5.79 -25.14 -8.54
CA GLY A 4 -5.52 -23.93 -9.32
C GLY A 4 -5.83 -24.20 -10.79
N PHE A 5 -6.64 -23.36 -11.40
CA PHE A 5 -6.90 -23.42 -12.83
C PHE A 5 -5.64 -22.99 -13.60
N ASP A 6 -5.23 -23.81 -14.57
CA ASP A 6 -4.06 -23.58 -15.40
C ASP A 6 -4.44 -23.09 -16.80
N TRP A 7 -3.94 -21.91 -17.18
CA TRP A 7 -4.19 -21.28 -18.47
C TRP A 7 -3.43 -21.92 -19.64
N SER A 8 -2.42 -22.76 -19.38
CA SER A 8 -1.69 -23.47 -20.44
C SER A 8 -2.60 -24.38 -21.26
N LYS A 9 -3.71 -24.84 -20.67
CA LYS A 9 -4.67 -25.77 -21.25
C LYS A 9 -5.73 -25.11 -22.13
N VAL A 10 -5.80 -23.78 -22.17
CA VAL A 10 -6.80 -23.02 -22.94
C VAL A 10 -6.08 -22.10 -23.92
N SER A 11 -6.25 -22.36 -25.21
CA SER A 11 -5.68 -21.52 -26.26
C SER A 11 -6.43 -20.19 -26.34
N ASP A 12 -5.71 -19.11 -26.68
CA ASP A 12 -6.32 -17.78 -26.83
C ASP A 12 -7.42 -17.79 -27.94
N HIS A 13 -7.29 -18.65 -28.97
CA HIS A 13 -8.32 -18.86 -30.01
C HIS A 13 -9.61 -19.47 -29.43
N SER A 14 -9.50 -20.54 -28.63
CA SER A 14 -10.67 -21.15 -27.99
C SER A 14 -11.38 -20.18 -27.04
N LEU A 15 -10.60 -19.32 -26.36
CA LEU A 15 -11.13 -18.28 -25.48
C LEU A 15 -11.87 -17.19 -26.28
N ALA A 16 -11.37 -16.82 -27.46
CA ALA A 16 -12.03 -15.87 -28.36
C ALA A 16 -13.36 -16.41 -28.90
N GLN A 17 -13.41 -17.69 -29.31
CA GLN A 17 -14.64 -18.33 -29.75
C GLN A 17 -15.69 -18.37 -28.62
N MET A 18 -15.28 -18.75 -27.41
CA MET A 18 -16.17 -18.73 -26.24
C MET A 18 -16.62 -17.31 -25.87
N ALA A 19 -15.77 -16.30 -26.06
CA ALA A 19 -16.09 -14.90 -25.77
C ALA A 19 -17.16 -14.31 -26.70
N ALA A 20 -17.33 -14.86 -27.90
CA ALA A 20 -18.38 -14.45 -28.84
C ALA A 20 -19.77 -14.90 -28.38
N GLU A 21 -19.89 -16.11 -27.82
CA GLU A 21 -21.18 -16.73 -27.49
C GLU A 21 -21.54 -16.67 -26.00
N PHE A 22 -20.54 -16.63 -25.10
CA PHE A 22 -20.74 -16.77 -23.67
C PHE A 22 -20.28 -15.53 -22.89
N THR A 23 -20.97 -15.27 -21.78
CA THR A 23 -20.55 -14.24 -20.82
C THR A 23 -19.35 -14.71 -19.99
N ALA A 24 -18.57 -13.76 -19.47
CA ALA A 24 -17.39 -14.08 -18.64
C ALA A 24 -17.69 -15.01 -17.44
N ALA A 25 -18.90 -14.94 -16.88
CA ALA A 25 -19.33 -15.82 -15.79
C ALA A 25 -19.60 -17.25 -16.27
N GLN A 26 -20.22 -17.41 -17.44
CA GLN A 26 -20.47 -18.72 -18.04
C GLN A 26 -19.16 -19.40 -18.48
N ILE A 27 -18.23 -18.64 -19.06
CA ILE A 27 -16.89 -19.12 -19.40
C ILE A 27 -16.14 -19.56 -18.14
N ALA A 28 -16.23 -18.77 -17.07
CA ALA A 28 -15.62 -19.11 -15.78
C ALA A 28 -16.17 -20.42 -15.19
N SER A 29 -17.49 -20.63 -15.26
CA SER A 29 -18.12 -21.89 -14.83
C SER A 29 -17.66 -23.08 -15.67
N LYS A 30 -17.52 -22.93 -17.00
CA LYS A 30 -17.03 -23.99 -17.90
C LYS A 30 -15.56 -24.33 -17.67
N LEU A 31 -14.73 -23.33 -17.41
CA LEU A 31 -13.29 -23.50 -17.21
C LEU A 31 -12.93 -23.85 -15.75
N GLY A 32 -13.85 -23.67 -14.80
CA GLY A 32 -13.57 -23.89 -13.38
C GLY A 32 -12.68 -22.81 -12.75
N CYS A 33 -12.70 -21.59 -13.31
CA CYS A 33 -11.93 -20.44 -12.81
C CYS A 33 -12.85 -19.32 -12.32
N SER A 34 -12.28 -18.23 -11.79
CA SER A 34 -13.10 -17.08 -11.35
C SER A 34 -13.46 -16.18 -12.54
N ARG A 35 -14.63 -15.53 -12.48
CA ARG A 35 -15.06 -14.54 -13.48
C ARG A 35 -13.99 -13.48 -13.74
N ASN A 36 -13.35 -12.98 -12.67
CA ASN A 36 -12.30 -11.96 -12.78
C ASN A 36 -11.03 -12.48 -13.47
N ALA A 37 -10.73 -13.78 -13.34
CA ALA A 37 -9.62 -14.40 -14.06
C ALA A 37 -9.88 -14.40 -15.58
N VAL A 38 -11.11 -14.73 -16.01
CA VAL A 38 -11.53 -14.66 -17.43
C VAL A 38 -11.49 -13.23 -17.95
N ILE A 39 -12.09 -12.28 -17.24
CA ILE A 39 -12.08 -10.85 -17.64
C ILE A 39 -10.64 -10.35 -17.79
N GLY A 40 -9.79 -10.62 -16.80
CA GLY A 40 -8.39 -10.20 -16.83
C GLY A 40 -7.60 -10.86 -17.97
N ARG A 41 -7.85 -12.14 -18.26
CA ARG A 41 -7.19 -12.84 -19.36
C ARG A 41 -7.61 -12.25 -20.71
N CYS A 42 -8.92 -12.09 -20.96
CA CYS A 42 -9.44 -11.52 -22.20
C CYS A 42 -8.92 -10.09 -22.42
N ALA A 43 -8.92 -9.24 -21.39
CA ALA A 43 -8.40 -7.88 -21.48
C ALA A 43 -6.91 -7.83 -21.86
N ARG A 44 -6.07 -8.69 -21.25
CA ARG A 44 -4.63 -8.77 -21.57
C ARG A 44 -4.35 -9.35 -22.96
N ARG A 45 -5.29 -10.09 -23.55
CA ARG A 45 -5.16 -10.74 -24.86
C ARG A 45 -5.93 -10.01 -25.97
N GLY A 46 -6.55 -8.87 -25.66
CA GLY A 46 -7.32 -8.09 -26.63
C GLY A 46 -8.60 -8.79 -27.11
N ILE A 47 -9.10 -9.79 -26.38
CA ILE A 47 -10.32 -10.52 -26.74
C ILE A 47 -11.51 -9.76 -26.19
N SER A 48 -12.39 -9.29 -27.07
CA SER A 48 -13.64 -8.64 -26.68
C SER A 48 -14.65 -9.68 -26.20
N LEU A 49 -15.17 -9.51 -25.00
CA LEU A 49 -16.25 -10.35 -24.48
C LEU A 49 -17.59 -9.83 -25.01
N SER A 50 -18.50 -10.73 -25.40
CA SER A 50 -19.86 -10.37 -25.84
C SER A 50 -20.62 -9.52 -24.81
N SER A 51 -20.33 -9.71 -23.51
CA SER A 51 -20.87 -8.88 -22.42
C SER A 51 -20.25 -7.47 -22.28
N TYR A 52 -19.31 -7.08 -23.15
CA TYR A 52 -18.63 -5.77 -23.13
C TYR A 52 -19.34 -4.69 -23.95
N ILE A 53 -20.62 -4.89 -24.31
CA ILE A 53 -21.56 -3.79 -24.51
C ILE A 53 -22.29 -3.56 -23.18
N VAL A 54 -21.54 -3.16 -22.16
CA VAL A 54 -22.15 -2.29 -21.17
C VAL A 54 -22.05 -0.92 -21.83
N PRO A 55 -23.17 -0.26 -22.25
CA PRO A 55 -23.06 1.16 -22.55
C PRO A 55 -22.33 1.77 -21.37
N ARG A 56 -21.35 2.64 -21.64
CA ARG A 56 -20.75 3.48 -20.61
C ARG A 56 -21.92 4.27 -20.03
N VAL A 57 -22.56 3.73 -19.01
CA VAL A 57 -23.58 4.42 -18.25
C VAL A 57 -22.79 5.56 -17.66
N GLU A 58 -22.90 6.75 -18.27
CA GLU A 58 -22.53 7.98 -17.60
C GLU A 58 -23.05 7.84 -16.18
N PRO A 59 -22.21 8.02 -15.14
CA PRO A 59 -22.59 7.69 -13.79
C PRO A 59 -23.90 8.40 -13.43
N ILE A 60 -25.01 7.66 -13.52
CA ILE A 60 -26.35 8.18 -13.34
C ILE A 60 -26.36 8.76 -11.93
N GLN A 61 -26.67 10.05 -11.85
CA GLN A 61 -26.56 10.96 -10.69
C GLN A 61 -27.11 10.39 -9.37
N ARG A 62 -27.88 9.29 -9.41
CA ARG A 62 -28.35 8.49 -8.27
C ARG A 62 -27.24 7.97 -7.34
N ALA A 63 -26.09 7.54 -7.87
CA ALA A 63 -24.98 7.05 -7.04
C ALA A 63 -24.24 8.20 -6.31
N ALA A 64 -24.15 9.36 -6.96
CA ALA A 64 -23.62 10.59 -6.34
C ALA A 64 -24.54 11.09 -5.23
N ASN A 65 -25.86 11.07 -5.46
CA ASN A 65 -26.85 11.50 -4.46
C ASN A 65 -26.89 10.59 -3.22
N ARG A 66 -26.76 9.26 -3.36
CA ARG A 66 -26.62 8.36 -2.21
C ARG A 66 -25.34 8.61 -1.42
N ARG A 67 -24.23 8.91 -2.09
CA ARG A 67 -22.96 9.25 -1.41
C ARG A 67 -23.03 10.61 -0.70
N ALA A 68 -23.75 11.59 -1.26
CA ALA A 68 -23.97 12.88 -0.62
C ALA A 68 -24.85 12.75 0.63
N ALA A 69 -25.96 12.00 0.56
CA ALA A 69 -26.83 11.74 1.70
C ALA A 69 -26.12 10.95 2.82
N ALA A 70 -25.29 9.97 2.46
CA ALA A 70 -24.47 9.22 3.40
C ALA A 70 -23.37 10.09 4.07
N ARG A 71 -22.82 11.08 3.34
CA ARG A 71 -21.85 12.05 3.89
C ARG A 71 -22.52 13.02 4.87
N GLN A 72 -23.70 13.54 4.55
CA GLN A 72 -24.45 14.43 5.44
C GLN A 72 -24.88 13.74 6.74
N SER A 73 -25.35 12.49 6.66
CA SER A 73 -25.71 11.70 7.85
C SER A 73 -24.49 11.30 8.70
N TYR A 74 -23.31 11.11 8.10
CA TYR A 74 -22.07 10.91 8.84
C TYR A 74 -21.56 12.20 9.52
N ALA A 75 -21.69 13.35 8.87
CA ALA A 75 -21.34 14.65 9.44
C ALA A 75 -22.24 15.02 10.64
N ALA A 76 -23.55 14.79 10.52
CA ALA A 76 -24.51 15.01 11.62
C ALA A 76 -24.24 14.11 12.84
N LYS A 77 -23.76 12.87 12.63
CA LYS A 77 -23.33 11.98 13.72
C LYS A 77 -21.97 12.35 14.32
N ARG A 78 -21.10 13.04 13.57
CA ARG A 78 -19.77 13.46 14.04
C ARG A 78 -19.81 14.74 14.89
N GLY A 79 -20.82 15.59 14.72
CA GLY A 79 -20.99 16.83 15.50
C GLY A 79 -21.17 16.64 17.02
N LYS A 80 -21.28 15.41 17.53
CA LYS A 80 -21.38 15.09 18.96
C LYS A 80 -20.15 14.38 19.55
N LEU A 81 -19.10 14.12 18.77
CA LEU A 81 -17.82 13.74 19.35
C LEU A 81 -17.13 15.05 19.74
N ALA A 82 -17.28 15.42 21.02
CA ALA A 82 -16.43 16.43 21.63
C ALA A 82 -14.99 16.16 21.20
N ALA A 83 -14.28 17.22 20.79
CA ALA A 83 -12.88 17.14 20.44
C ALA A 83 -12.14 16.50 21.62
N ALA A 84 -11.79 15.22 21.47
CA ALA A 84 -10.84 14.60 22.37
C ALA A 84 -9.55 15.36 22.13
N GLU A 85 -9.06 16.03 23.17
CA GLU A 85 -7.75 16.67 23.12
C GLU A 85 -6.72 15.63 22.66
N PRO A 86 -5.81 16.00 21.75
CA PRO A 86 -4.76 15.09 21.31
C PRO A 86 -4.03 14.54 22.55
N ILE A 87 -4.13 13.24 22.78
CA ILE A 87 -3.29 12.58 23.78
C ILE A 87 -1.88 12.61 23.21
N GLU A 88 -1.07 13.57 23.65
CA GLU A 88 0.36 13.60 23.37
C GLU A 88 1.00 12.40 24.07
N ILE A 89 1.18 11.31 23.33
CA ILE A 89 1.99 10.18 23.79
C ILE A 89 3.44 10.67 23.72
N VAL A 90 3.89 11.30 24.81
CA VAL A 90 5.30 11.65 25.01
C VAL A 90 6.09 10.34 25.00
N ASP A 91 6.98 10.19 24.01
CA ASP A 91 7.95 9.11 24.01
C ASP A 91 8.83 9.26 25.25
N THR A 92 8.58 8.44 26.27
CA THR A 92 9.29 8.48 27.55
C THR A 92 10.67 7.84 27.49
N ARG A 93 11.10 7.34 26.32
CA ARG A 93 12.46 6.86 26.16
C ARG A 93 13.40 8.06 26.19
N PRO A 94 14.34 8.14 27.16
CA PRO A 94 15.31 9.21 27.15
C PRO A 94 16.02 9.20 25.79
N PRO A 95 16.09 10.33 25.07
CA PRO A 95 16.79 10.39 23.82
C PRO A 95 18.23 9.98 24.11
N LEU A 96 18.64 8.83 23.58
CA LEU A 96 20.05 8.46 23.61
C LEU A 96 20.83 9.65 23.02
N PRO A 97 21.91 10.12 23.67
CA PRO A 97 22.71 11.20 23.12
C PRO A 97 23.19 10.76 21.74
N TYR A 98 22.61 11.39 20.71
CA TYR A 98 22.88 11.07 19.32
C TYR A 98 23.97 12.00 18.82
N ASP A 99 25.20 11.49 18.79
CA ASP A 99 26.35 12.21 18.25
C ASP A 99 26.86 11.52 16.97
N PRO A 100 26.42 11.97 15.78
CA PRO A 100 26.90 11.41 14.53
C PRO A 100 28.34 11.84 14.25
N HIS A 101 29.16 10.90 13.78
CA HIS A 101 30.56 11.12 13.41
C HIS A 101 30.73 11.88 12.07
N ASN A 102 29.63 12.16 11.36
CA ASN A 102 29.59 13.00 10.14
C ASN A 102 30.63 12.60 9.07
N VAL A 103 30.70 11.31 8.76
CA VAL A 103 31.67 10.77 7.80
C VAL A 103 31.26 11.07 6.36
N THR A 104 32.23 11.25 5.46
CA THR A 104 31.94 11.39 4.02
C THR A 104 31.67 10.02 3.39
N ILE A 105 31.21 10.01 2.14
CA ILE A 105 31.03 8.75 1.40
C ILE A 105 32.34 7.96 1.25
N MET A 106 33.47 8.65 1.16
CA MET A 106 34.78 8.02 0.95
C MET A 106 35.31 7.35 2.22
N ASP A 107 34.89 7.86 3.39
CA ASP A 107 35.31 7.36 4.70
C ASP A 107 34.38 6.27 5.25
N LEU A 108 33.25 6.02 4.58
CA LEU A 108 32.22 5.08 5.02
C LEU A 108 32.65 3.63 4.78
N ARG A 109 33.09 2.96 5.84
CA ARG A 109 33.50 1.53 5.81
C ARG A 109 32.36 0.57 6.18
N ASP A 110 32.63 -0.72 6.03
CA ASP A 110 31.78 -1.77 6.57
C ASP A 110 31.79 -1.74 8.11
N GLY A 111 30.61 -1.92 8.72
CA GLY A 111 30.42 -1.76 10.16
C GLY A 111 30.10 -0.33 10.62
N LEU A 112 30.02 0.65 9.71
CA LEU A 112 29.60 2.02 10.04
C LEU A 112 28.16 2.31 9.60
N CYS A 113 27.48 3.15 10.38
CA CYS A 113 26.10 3.53 10.17
C CYS A 113 25.96 4.35 8.88
N ARG A 114 25.20 3.82 7.92
CA ARG A 114 25.02 4.40 6.59
C ARG A 114 23.85 5.41 6.51
N TRP A 115 23.44 5.98 7.64
CA TRP A 115 22.30 6.90 7.71
C TRP A 115 22.65 8.27 7.09
N PRO A 116 21.87 8.76 6.11
CA PRO A 116 22.13 10.05 5.46
C PRO A 116 21.71 11.21 6.37
N LEU A 117 22.58 12.21 6.55
CA LEU A 117 22.30 13.41 7.36
C LEU A 117 21.93 14.64 6.51
N TRP A 118 21.89 14.49 5.20
CA TRP A 118 21.73 15.61 4.28
C TRP A 118 20.28 15.78 3.81
N SER A 119 19.93 17.00 3.40
CA SER A 119 18.61 17.32 2.86
C SER A 119 18.63 17.33 1.32
N LYS A 120 17.48 17.51 0.67
CA LYS A 120 17.46 17.60 -0.81
C LYS A 120 18.22 18.83 -1.36
N ALA A 121 18.39 19.86 -0.54
CA ALA A 121 19.03 21.12 -0.92
C ALA A 121 20.56 21.12 -0.73
N THR A 122 21.12 20.17 0.03
CA THR A 122 22.56 20.13 0.31
C THR A 122 23.39 19.70 -0.92
N PRO A 123 24.46 20.45 -1.27
CA PRO A 123 25.40 20.11 -2.34
C PRO A 123 26.07 18.76 -2.14
N TYR A 124 26.56 18.12 -3.21
CA TYR A 124 27.17 16.79 -3.14
C TYR A 124 28.39 16.72 -2.21
N SER A 125 29.21 17.79 -2.16
CA SER A 125 30.41 17.90 -1.32
C SER A 125 30.14 17.92 0.18
N GLU A 126 28.93 18.29 0.59
CA GLU A 126 28.54 18.43 1.99
C GLU A 126 27.70 17.25 2.48
N LYS A 127 27.49 16.23 1.64
CA LYS A 127 26.72 15.04 2.02
C LYS A 127 27.51 14.20 3.02
N ARG A 128 27.01 14.15 4.25
CA ARG A 128 27.58 13.36 5.36
C ARG A 128 26.66 12.23 5.80
N TYR A 129 27.26 11.15 6.28
CA TYR A 129 26.60 10.02 6.89
C TYR A 129 26.83 10.01 8.41
N CYS A 130 25.96 9.33 9.15
CA CYS A 130 26.06 9.18 10.61
C CYS A 130 27.41 8.60 11.05
N GLY A 131 27.88 7.51 10.43
CA GLY A 131 29.23 6.97 10.70
C GLY A 131 29.45 6.36 12.08
N SER A 132 28.42 6.24 12.93
CA SER A 132 28.54 5.52 14.21
C SER A 132 28.75 4.02 14.00
N GLU A 133 29.41 3.37 14.96
CA GLU A 133 29.60 1.91 14.92
C GLU A 133 28.26 1.15 14.88
N THR A 134 28.25 0.08 14.11
CA THR A 134 27.07 -0.74 13.87
C THR A 134 27.33 -2.18 14.30
N ALA A 135 26.34 -2.81 14.93
CA ALA A 135 26.42 -4.21 15.31
C ALA A 135 26.57 -5.12 14.06
N PRO A 136 27.25 -6.27 14.17
CA PRO A 136 27.43 -7.18 13.04
C PRO A 136 26.09 -7.59 12.43
N GLY A 137 25.99 -7.48 11.11
CA GLY A 137 24.76 -7.79 10.36
C GLY A 137 23.73 -6.65 10.29
N LYS A 138 23.94 -5.52 10.97
CA LYS A 138 23.11 -4.32 10.83
C LYS A 138 23.76 -3.29 9.89
N VAL A 139 22.94 -2.44 9.28
CA VAL A 139 23.39 -1.36 8.36
C VAL A 139 23.39 0.02 9.04
N PHE A 140 22.66 0.14 10.15
CA PHE A 140 22.49 1.38 10.91
C PHE A 140 22.77 1.14 12.39
N CYS A 141 23.24 2.17 13.09
CA CYS A 141 23.34 2.16 14.55
C CYS A 141 21.97 2.04 15.21
N ASP A 142 21.91 1.76 16.52
CA ASP A 142 20.65 1.55 17.24
C ASP A 142 19.68 2.73 17.03
N HIS A 143 20.18 3.96 17.14
CA HIS A 143 19.40 5.18 16.92
C HIS A 143 18.84 5.31 15.49
N CYS A 144 19.67 5.16 14.46
CA CYS A 144 19.19 5.30 13.08
C CYS A 144 18.32 4.12 12.64
N SER A 145 18.45 2.96 13.29
CA SER A 145 17.63 1.78 13.00
C SER A 145 16.16 1.97 13.44
N THR A 146 15.90 2.68 14.54
CA THR A 146 14.52 3.00 14.95
C THR A 146 13.85 3.91 13.91
N LEU A 147 14.57 4.91 13.42
CA LEU A 147 14.07 5.83 12.38
C LEU A 147 13.83 5.13 11.03
N ALA A 148 14.63 4.12 10.70
CA ALA A 148 14.54 3.39 9.43
C ALA A 148 13.35 2.42 9.38
N TYR A 149 13.16 1.64 10.46
CA TYR A 149 12.30 0.46 10.46
C TYR A 149 11.01 0.63 11.25
N GLU A 150 10.88 1.66 12.09
CA GLU A 150 9.62 1.90 12.77
C GLU A 150 8.56 2.32 11.72
N PRO A 151 7.43 1.59 11.60
CA PRO A 151 6.41 1.93 10.63
C PRO A 151 5.92 3.33 10.92
N ARG A 152 6.06 4.24 9.94
CA ARG A 152 5.50 5.60 10.03
C ARG A 152 4.06 5.48 10.49
N ARG A 153 3.75 6.06 11.66
CA ARG A 153 2.41 6.05 12.22
C ARG A 153 1.48 6.74 11.23
N THR A 154 0.79 5.94 10.42
CA THR A 154 -0.31 6.46 9.62
C THR A 154 -1.45 6.70 10.59
N ASP A 155 -1.95 7.92 10.63
CA ASP A 155 -3.06 8.35 11.50
C ASP A 155 -4.42 7.75 11.09
N SER A 156 -4.40 6.55 10.49
CA SER A 156 -5.60 5.84 10.08
C SER A 156 -6.20 5.13 11.30
N LEU A 157 -7.05 5.85 12.01
CA LEU A 157 -7.96 5.28 13.00
C LEU A 157 -8.72 4.10 12.37
N ASP A 158 -8.68 2.94 13.01
CA ASP A 158 -9.54 1.85 12.60
C ASP A 158 -10.99 2.21 12.89
N ARG A 159 -11.78 2.22 11.82
CA ARG A 159 -13.17 2.71 11.84
C ARG A 159 -14.11 1.80 12.65
N LYS A 160 -13.69 0.57 12.95
CA LYS A 160 -14.49 -0.45 13.65
C LYS A 160 -14.19 -0.47 15.14
N THR A 161 -12.93 -0.29 15.54
CA THR A 161 -12.51 -0.27 16.95
C THR A 161 -12.31 1.12 17.53
N ARG A 162 -12.33 2.19 16.71
CA ARG A 162 -11.96 3.56 17.12
C ARG A 162 -10.60 3.63 17.82
N SER A 163 -9.74 2.67 17.54
CA SER A 163 -8.39 2.61 18.10
C SER A 163 -7.39 2.84 16.97
N PHE A 164 -6.28 3.49 17.28
CA PHE A 164 -5.11 3.50 16.41
C PHE A 164 -4.62 2.05 16.28
N ILE A 165 -4.73 1.45 15.10
CA ILE A 165 -4.15 0.13 14.89
C ILE A 165 -2.66 0.31 14.65
N PHE A 166 -1.89 -0.07 15.68
CA PHE A 166 -0.48 -0.36 15.55
C PHE A 166 -0.32 -1.67 14.77
N LYS A 167 -0.17 -1.60 13.46
CA LYS A 167 0.26 -2.78 12.69
C LYS A 167 1.76 -2.96 12.91
N ARG A 168 2.14 -3.87 13.83
CA ARG A 168 3.45 -4.51 13.75
C ARG A 168 3.46 -5.30 12.43
N ALA A 169 4.21 -4.80 11.44
CA ALA A 169 4.59 -5.63 10.32
C ALA A 169 5.45 -6.77 10.88
N ALA A 170 4.96 -8.00 10.70
CA ALA A 170 5.73 -9.22 10.95
C ALA A 170 6.78 -9.40 9.85
#